data_AF-A0A7J4LPC5-F1
#
_entry.id   AF-A0A7J4LPC5-F1
#
_cell.length_a   1.000
_cell.length_b   1.000
_cell.length_c   1.000
_cell.angle_alpha   90.00
_cell.angle_beta   90.00
_cell.angle_gamma   90.00
#
_symmetry.space_group_name_H-M   'P 1'
#
loop_
_entity.id
_entity.type
_entity.pdbx_description
1 polymer ?
#
loop_
_entity_poly.entity_id
_entity_poly.type
_entity_poly.pdbx_seq_one_letter_code
_entity_poly.pdbx_strand_id
1 'polypeptide(L)'
;MITGIYLTGTLLFNNYIWFANLTKRKFLFVAISAITIAFLIEYNAIFIAQKWAYTNLMPTFFGIGVSPLAQLAITGLATFHFVKKVISR
;
A
#
# COMPACT_ATOMS: atom_id res chain seq x y z
N MET A 1 -0.07 -1.12 7.80
CA MET A 1 0.50 -1.06 6.43
C MET A 1 1.66 -0.08 6.34
N ILE A 2 1.43 1.22 6.54
CA ILE A 2 2.45 2.28 6.32
C ILE A 2 3.70 2.07 7.18
N THR A 3 3.55 1.74 8.48
CA THR A 3 4.70 1.42 9.35
C THR A 3 5.51 0.22 8.85
N GLY A 4 4.83 -0.80 8.31
CA GLY A 4 5.50 -1.96 7.73
C GLY A 4 6.31 -1.60 6.49
N ILE A 5 5.73 -0.80 5.58
CA ILE A 5 6.42 -0.27 4.38
C ILE A 5 7.59 0.64 4.79
N TYR A 6 7.41 1.44 5.83
CA TYR A 6 8.46 2.30 6.37
C TYR A 6 9.65 1.48 6.89
N LEU A 7 9.40 0.50 7.77
CA LEU A 7 10.44 -0.35 8.35
C LEU A 7 11.18 -1.16 7.27
N THR A 8 10.45 -1.76 6.33
CA THR A 8 11.07 -2.49 5.21
C THR A 8 11.88 -1.56 4.31
N GLY A 9 11.38 -0.34 4.03
CA GLY A 9 12.14 0.66 3.30
C GLY A 9 13.42 1.11 4.04
N THR A 10 13.36 1.27 5.35
CA THR A 10 14.52 1.64 6.17
C THR A 10 15.61 0.56 6.12
N LEU A 11 15.21 -0.71 6.20
CA LEU A 11 16.14 -1.84 6.06
C LEU A 11 16.71 -1.96 4.63
N LEU A 12 15.87 -1.82 3.60
CA LEU A 12 16.27 -2.00 2.20
C LEU A 12 17.19 -0.87 1.69
N PHE A 13 16.92 0.37 2.10
CA PHE A 13 17.66 1.55 1.69
C PHE A 13 18.71 2.01 2.71
N ASN A 14 18.84 1.27 3.83
CA ASN A 14 19.75 1.54 4.94
C ASN A 14 19.79 3.02 5.39
N ASN A 15 18.61 3.65 5.42
CA ASN A 15 18.47 5.08 5.70
C ASN A 15 17.12 5.34 6.36
N TYR A 16 17.11 5.95 7.55
CA TYR A 16 15.88 6.27 8.29
C TYR A 16 14.99 7.29 7.59
N ILE A 17 15.56 8.19 6.78
CA ILE A 17 14.83 9.24 6.05
C ILE A 17 14.84 8.93 4.54
N TRP A 18 14.79 7.64 4.18
CA TRP A 18 14.84 7.20 2.79
C TRP A 18 13.73 7.83 1.93
N PHE A 19 12.60 8.19 2.53
CA PHE A 19 11.44 8.78 1.88
C PHE A 19 11.59 10.28 1.57
N ALA A 20 12.59 11.00 2.09
CA ALA A 20 12.84 12.39 1.70
C ALA A 20 13.26 12.49 0.23
N ASN A 21 14.11 11.56 -0.22
CA ASN A 21 14.56 11.46 -1.61
C ASN A 21 13.79 10.35 -2.34
N LEU A 22 12.53 10.63 -2.73
CA LEU A 22 11.70 9.73 -3.55
C LEU A 22 12.24 9.62 -4.98
N THR A 23 13.19 8.71 -5.18
CA THR A 23 13.60 8.25 -6.52
C THR A 23 12.55 7.31 -7.11
N LYS A 24 12.55 7.13 -8.45
CA LYS A 24 11.62 6.21 -9.15
C LYS A 24 11.61 4.80 -8.54
N ARG A 25 12.76 4.30 -8.11
CA ARG A 25 12.90 2.98 -7.45
C ARG A 25 12.17 2.90 -6.10
N LYS A 26 12.25 3.94 -5.27
CA LYS A 26 11.57 4.01 -3.97
C LYS A 26 10.06 4.17 -4.14
N PHE A 27 9.64 4.95 -5.14
CA PHE A 27 8.22 5.06 -5.48
C PHE A 27 7.64 3.72 -5.93
N LEU A 28 8.34 3.01 -6.82
CA LEU A 28 7.92 1.69 -7.29
C LEU A 28 7.87 0.67 -6.15
N PHE A 29 8.86 0.70 -5.24
CA PHE A 29 8.85 -0.12 -4.03
C PHE A 29 7.59 0.12 -3.19
N VAL A 30 7.26 1.38 -2.88
CA VAL A 30 6.05 1.72 -2.11
C VAL A 30 4.79 1.24 -2.82
N ALA A 31 4.68 1.47 -4.13
CA ALA A 31 3.52 1.06 -4.92
C ALA A 31 3.33 -0.46 -4.88
N ILE A 32 4.39 -1.23 -5.15
CA ILE A 32 4.34 -2.70 -5.12
C ILE A 32 4.03 -3.19 -3.71
N SER A 33 4.70 -2.67 -2.68
CA SER A 33 4.44 -3.09 -1.30
C SER A 33 3.01 -2.77 -0.84
N ALA A 34 2.47 -1.62 -1.21
CA ALA A 34 1.09 -1.25 -0.87
C ALA A 34 0.08 -2.18 -1.55
N ILE A 35 0.28 -2.48 -2.85
CA ILE A 35 -0.59 -3.41 -3.60
C ILE A 35 -0.50 -4.82 -3.01
N THR A 36 0.71 -5.33 -2.76
CA THR A 36 0.89 -6.67 -2.18
C THR A 36 0.25 -6.78 -0.81
N ILE A 37 0.43 -5.79 0.07
CA ILE A 37 -0.19 -5.81 1.40
C ILE A 37 -1.72 -5.72 1.28
N ALA A 38 -2.24 -4.87 0.40
CA ALA A 38 -3.67 -4.75 0.15
C ALA A 38 -4.28 -6.08 -0.32
N PHE A 39 -3.61 -6.75 -1.25
CA PHE A 39 -3.99 -8.07 -1.73
C PHE A 39 -4.00 -9.11 -0.60
N LEU A 40 -2.97 -9.15 0.26
CA LEU A 40 -2.91 -10.08 1.39
C LEU A 40 -4.00 -9.82 2.43
N ILE A 41 -4.30 -8.54 2.72
CA ILE A 41 -5.38 -8.16 3.65
C ILE A 41 -6.73 -8.64 3.10
N GLU A 42 -7.01 -8.34 1.83
CA GLU A 42 -8.22 -8.77 1.14
C GLU A 42 -8.35 -10.29 1.11
N TYR A 43 -7.28 -10.99 0.70
CA TYR A 43 -7.27 -12.43 0.61
C TYR A 43 -7.58 -13.08 1.97
N ASN A 44 -6.92 -12.60 3.03
CA ASN A 44 -7.18 -13.08 4.39
C ASN A 44 -8.60 -12.75 4.85
N ALA A 45 -9.12 -11.56 4.53
CA ALA A 45 -10.45 -11.13 4.97
C ALA A 45 -11.58 -11.95 4.33
N ILE A 46 -11.45 -12.28 3.04
CA ILE A 46 -12.44 -13.03 2.28
C ILE A 46 -12.30 -14.53 2.54
N PHE A 47 -11.12 -15.10 2.27
CA PHE A 47 -10.98 -16.55 2.17
C PHE A 47 -10.72 -17.22 3.52
N ILE A 48 -9.98 -16.57 4.42
CA ILE A 48 -9.60 -17.16 5.70
C ILE A 48 -10.56 -16.74 6.82
N ALA A 49 -10.77 -15.44 6.96
CA ALA A 49 -11.51 -14.88 8.08
C ALA A 49 -13.01 -14.71 7.80
N GLN A 50 -13.45 -14.87 6.53
CA GLN A 50 -14.85 -14.74 6.09
C GLN A 50 -15.54 -13.49 6.66
N LYS A 51 -14.79 -12.38 6.81
CA LYS A 51 -15.27 -11.18 7.51
C LYS A 51 -16.32 -10.42 6.70
N TRP A 52 -16.25 -10.54 5.38
CA TRP A 52 -17.20 -9.94 4.46
C TRP A 52 -17.20 -10.72 3.15
N ALA A 53 -18.38 -10.77 2.52
CA ALA A 53 -18.59 -11.38 1.21
C ALA A 53 -18.89 -10.29 0.19
N TYR A 54 -18.25 -10.38 -0.97
CA TYR A 54 -18.52 -9.49 -2.08
C TYR A 54 -19.87 -9.82 -2.73
N THR A 55 -20.63 -8.77 -3.08
CA THR A 55 -21.90 -8.90 -3.81
C THR A 55 -21.68 -8.61 -5.30
N ASN A 56 -22.62 -9.04 -6.16
CA ASN A 56 -22.54 -8.85 -7.62
C ASN A 56 -22.43 -7.37 -8.08
N LEU A 57 -22.73 -6.42 -7.20
CA LEU A 57 -22.61 -4.97 -7.46
C LEU A 57 -21.19 -4.44 -7.22
N MET A 58 -20.30 -5.24 -6.64
CA MET A 58 -18.93 -4.82 -6.32
C MET A 58 -17.95 -5.34 -7.38
N PRO A 59 -17.18 -4.47 -8.05
CA PRO A 59 -16.19 -4.92 -9.02
C PRO A 59 -15.08 -5.68 -8.30
N THR A 60 -14.98 -6.97 -8.60
CA THR A 60 -13.92 -7.85 -8.12
C THR A 60 -12.97 -8.24 -9.24
N PHE A 61 -11.69 -8.34 -8.93
CA PHE A 61 -10.68 -8.91 -9.82
C PHE A 61 -10.06 -10.11 -9.10
N PHE A 62 -10.11 -11.30 -9.73
CA PHE A 62 -9.75 -12.58 -9.07
C PHE A 62 -10.51 -12.85 -7.75
N GLY A 63 -11.76 -12.38 -7.63
CA GLY A 63 -12.56 -12.53 -6.40
C GLY A 63 -12.19 -11.57 -5.26
N ILE A 64 -11.27 -10.63 -5.51
CA ILE A 64 -10.82 -9.61 -4.57
C ILE A 64 -11.39 -8.24 -4.96
N GLY A 65 -11.83 -7.44 -4.00
CA GLY A 65 -12.41 -6.13 -4.26
C GLY A 65 -11.41 -5.18 -4.90
N VAL A 66 -11.78 -4.59 -6.05
CA VAL A 66 -10.93 -3.60 -6.73
C VAL A 66 -10.86 -2.29 -5.93
N SER A 67 -11.96 -1.92 -5.27
CA SER A 67 -12.04 -0.68 -4.49
C SER A 67 -11.05 -0.66 -3.30
N PRO A 68 -10.98 -1.68 -2.42
CA PRO A 68 -9.97 -1.74 -1.36
C PRO A 68 -8.52 -1.73 -1.86
N LEU A 69 -8.23 -2.45 -2.96
CA LEU A 69 -6.92 -2.43 -3.61
C LEU A 69 -6.54 -1.01 -4.04
N ALA A 70 -7.43 -0.33 -4.77
CA ALA A 70 -7.20 1.03 -5.23
C ALA A 70 -7.08 2.02 -4.07
N GLN A 71 -7.96 1.92 -3.08
CA GLN A 71 -7.96 2.79 -1.91
C GLN A 71 -6.64 2.67 -1.14
N LEU A 72 -6.17 1.46 -0.87
CA LEU A 72 -4.93 1.23 -0.13
C LEU A 72 -3.69 1.67 -0.94
N ALA A 73 -3.66 1.42 -2.25
CA ALA A 73 -2.58 1.90 -3.11
C ALA A 73 -2.53 3.44 -3.15
N ILE A 74 -3.67 4.09 -3.38
CA ILE A 74 -3.77 5.55 -3.48
C ILE A 74 -3.41 6.22 -2.15
N THR A 75 -3.96 5.74 -1.03
CA THR A 75 -3.68 6.33 0.29
C THR A 75 -2.23 6.14 0.72
N GLY A 76 -1.63 4.98 0.41
CA GLY A 76 -0.20 4.74 0.60
C GLY A 76 0.65 5.76 -0.17
N LEU A 77 0.43 5.88 -1.48
CA LEU A 77 1.17 6.82 -2.33
C LEU A 77 0.96 8.28 -1.93
N ALA A 78 -0.29 8.65 -1.63
CA ALA A 78 -0.64 10.00 -1.18
C ALA A 78 0.12 10.37 0.10
N THR A 79 0.20 9.45 1.07
CA THR A 79 0.94 9.68 2.33
C THR A 79 2.38 10.07 2.06
N PHE A 80 3.11 9.28 1.25
CA PHE A 80 4.51 9.58 0.95
C PHE A 80 4.66 10.87 0.13
N HIS A 81 3.72 11.18 -0.77
CA HIS A 81 3.71 12.43 -1.50
C HIS A 81 3.52 13.65 -0.58
N PHE A 82 2.54 13.60 0.33
CA PHE A 82 2.28 14.66 1.29
C PHE A 82 3.43 14.84 2.27
N VAL A 83 3.99 13.75 2.81
CA VAL A 83 5.14 13.81 3.73
C VAL A 83 6.35 14.46 3.05
N LYS A 84 6.63 14.12 1.78
CA LYS A 84 7.69 14.82 1.01
C LYS A 84 7.40 16.32 0.91
N LYS A 85 6.16 16.72 0.60
CA LYS A 85 5.78 18.13 0.46
C LYS A 85 5.92 18.92 1.77
N VAL A 86 5.64 18.26 2.90
CA VAL A 86 5.78 18.87 4.25
C VAL A 86 7.25 19.04 4.63
N ILE A 87 8.11 18.05 4.36
CA ILE A 87 9.53 18.08 4.72
C ILE A 87 10.36 18.98 3.79
N SER A 88 9.91 19.19 2.56
CA SER A 88 10.57 20.05 1.57
C SER A 88 10.23 21.54 1.71
N ARG A 89 9.46 21.91 2.74
CA ARG A 89 9.22 23.31 3.15
C ARG A 89 10.10 23.63 4.34
#